data_AF-A0A3D3XTR4-F1
#
_entry.id   AF-A0A3D3XTR4-F1
#
_cell.length_a   1.000
_cell.length_b   1.000
_cell.length_c   1.000
_cell.angle_alpha   90.00
_cell.angle_beta   90.00
_cell.angle_gamma   90.00
#
_symmetry.space_group_name_H-M   'P 1'
#
loop_
_entity.id
_entity.type
_entity.pdbx_description
1 polymer ?
#
loop_
_entity_poly.entity_id
_entity_poly.type
_entity_poly.pdbx_seq_one_letter_code
_entity_poly.pdbx_strand_id
1 'polypeptide(L)' 'EVYEPYLIKEGFLLRTPRGRMVTEKAYTHLGLNRPQKGNTGSLF' A
#
# COMPACT_ATOMS: atom_id res chain seq x y z
N GLU A 1 -11.88 15.27 1.25
CA GLU A 1 -10.62 14.78 1.86
C GLU A 1 -10.88 13.96 3.14
N VAL A 2 -11.56 12.81 3.04
CA VAL A 2 -11.96 11.99 4.24
C VAL A 2 -11.92 10.49 3.95
N TYR A 3 -11.16 10.05 2.95
CA TYR A 3 -11.13 8.62 2.59
C TYR A 3 -10.19 7.81 3.49
N GLU A 4 -9.16 8.45 4.04
CA GLU A 4 -8.18 7.80 4.92
C GLU A 4 -8.80 7.03 6.10
N PRO A 5 -9.71 7.60 6.92
CA PRO A 5 -10.31 6.84 8.03
C PRO A 5 -11.11 5.64 7.55
N TYR A 6 -11.74 5.73 6.38
CA TYR A 6 -12.50 4.62 5.79
C TYR A 6 -11.56 3.50 5.31
N LEU A 7 -10.50 3.84 4.58
CA LEU A 7 -9.53 2.87 4.10
C LEU A 7 -8.75 2.19 5.24
N ILE A 8 -8.52 2.89 6.35
CA ILE A 8 -7.92 2.30 7.55
C ILE A 8 -8.92 1.37 8.24
N LYS A 9 -10.19 1.77 8.39
CA LYS A 9 -11.25 0.93 8.99
C LYS A 9 -11.52 -0.35 8.19
N GLU A 10 -11.52 -0.25 6.87
CA GLU A 10 -11.70 -1.38 5.96
C GLU A 10 -10.48 -2.33 5.90
N GLY A 11 -9.37 -1.96 6.54
CA GLY A 11 -8.13 -2.73 6.51
C GLY A 11 -7.38 -2.66 5.18
N PHE A 12 -7.64 -1.62 4.38
CA PHE A 12 -6.93 -1.36 3.12
C PHE A 12 -5.67 -0.51 3.33
N LEU A 13 -5.62 0.33 4.36
CA LEU A 13 -4.52 1.25 4.63
C LEU A 13 -4.02 1.10 6.07
N LEU A 14 -2.71 1.02 6.24
CA LEU A 14 -2.02 0.96 7.52
C LEU A 14 -1.19 2.22 7.76
N ARG A 15 -1.17 2.67 9.01
CA ARG A 15 -0.26 3.72 9.47
C ARG A 15 1.02 3.08 10.00
N THR A 16 2.15 3.44 9.41
CA THR A 16 3.48 2.99 9.84
C THR A 16 4.30 4.21 10.26
N PRO A 17 5.37 4.05 11.07
CA PRO A 17 6.26 5.15 11.45
C PRO A 17 6.93 5.86 10.25
N ARG A 18 7.00 5.18 9.10
CA ARG A 18 7.58 5.70 7.85
C ARG A 18 6.54 6.33 6.89
N GLY A 19 5.25 6.29 7.24
CA GLY A 19 4.16 6.83 6.42
C GLY A 19 2.98 5.88 6.28
N ARG A 20 2.21 6.03 5.20
CA ARG A 20 1.04 5.20 4.90
C ARG A 20 1.47 3.99 4.06
N MET A 21 0.98 2.80 4.43
CA MET A 21 1.26 1.57 3.69
C MET A 21 -0.07 0.89 3.33
N VAL A 22 -0.23 0.53 2.06
CA VAL A 22 -1.39 -0.23 1.58
C VAL A 22 -1.24 -1.71 1.91
N THR A 23 -2.33 -2.35 2.32
CA THR A 23 -2.36 -3.77 2.65
C THR A 23 -2.49 -4.63 1.40
N GLU A 24 -2.20 -5.93 1.53
CA GLU A 24 -2.45 -6.92 0.49
C GLU A 24 -3.90 -6.91 0.01
N LYS A 25 -4.84 -6.78 0.96
CA LYS A 25 -6.27 -6.66 0.68
C LYS A 25 -6.56 -5.51 -0.29
N ALA A 26 -5.87 -4.38 -0.14
CA ALA A 26 -6.05 -3.22 -1.03
C ALA A 26 -5.51 -3.49 -2.42
N TYR A 27 -4.35 -4.12 -2.53
CA TYR A 27 -3.79 -4.52 -3.83
C TYR A 27 -4.73 -5.47 -4.57
N THR A 28 -5.23 -6.50 -3.89
CA THR A 28 -6.16 -7.47 -4.47
C THR A 28 -7.49 -6.82 -4.86
N HIS A 29 -8.05 -5.94 -4.02
CA HIS A 29 -9.31 -5.26 -4.30
C HIS A 29 -9.21 -4.25 -5.44
N LEU A 30 -8.04 -3.62 -5.61
CA LEU A 30 -7.77 -2.70 -6.71
C LEU A 30 -7.32 -3.42 -7.99
N GLY A 31 -7.16 -4.76 -7.96
CA GLY A 31 -6.61 -5.53 -9.08
C GLY A 31 -5.17 -5.15 -9.43
N LEU A 32 -4.46 -4.52 -8.48
CA LEU A 32 -3.09 -4.08 -8.68
C LEU A 32 -2.15 -5.23 -8.34
N ASN A 33 -1.27 -5.57 -9.28
CA ASN A 33 -0.12 -6.39 -8.96
C ASN A 33 0.71 -5.62 -7.93
N ARG A 34 0.83 -6.22 -6.74
CA ARG A 34 1.67 -5.72 -5.65
C ARG A 34 2.98 -5.22 -6.29
N PRO A 35 3.46 -4.00 -6.00
CA PRO A 35 4.69 -3.52 -6.60
C PRO A 35 5.73 -4.58 -6.25
N GLN A 36 6.14 -5.37 -7.26
CA GLN A 36 7.34 -6.16 -7.14
C GLN A 36 8.35 -5.11 -6.75
N LYS A 37 8.87 -5.20 -5.51
CA LYS A 37 9.93 -4.32 -5.02
C LYS A 37 10.84 -4.16 -6.21
N GLY A 38 10.78 -2.97 -6.83
CA GLY A 38 11.42 -2.75 -8.10
C GLY A 38 12.81 -3.28 -7.91
N ASN A 39 13.21 -4.21 -8.79
CA ASN A 39 14.58 -4.62 -8.93
C ASN A 39 15.38 -3.33 -8.90
N THR A 40 15.88 -2.94 -7.72
CA THR A 40 16.82 -1.84 -7.57
C THR A 40 18.07 -2.43 -8.16
N GLY A 41 18.07 -2.46 -9.50
CA GLY A 41 19.18 -2.89 -10.29
C GLY A 41 20.33 -2.07 -9.78
N SER A 42 21.32 -2.79 -9.26
CA SER A 42 22.73 -2.45 -9.27
C SER A 42 22.98 -1.16 -10.05
N LEU A 43 22.79 -0.01 -9.38
CA LEU A 43 23.22 1.28 -9.86
C LEU A 43 24.50 1.52 -9.09
N PHE A 44 25.57 1.03 -9.71
CA PHE A 44 26.98 1.06 -9.34
C PHE A 44 27.46 -0.05 -8.38
#